data_AF-A0AAV3U8B4-F1
#
_entry.id   AF-A0AAV3U8B4-F1
#
_cell.length_a   1.000
_cell.length_b   1.000
_cell.length_c   1.000
_cell.angle_alpha   90.00
_cell.angle_beta   90.00
_cell.angle_gamma   90.00
#
_symmetry.space_group_name_H-M   'P 1'
#
loop_
_entity.id
_entity.type
_entity.pdbx_description
1 polymer ?
#
loop_
_entity_poly.entity_id
_entity_poly.type
_entity_poly.pdbx_seq_one_letter_code
_entity_poly.pdbx_strand_id
1 'polypeptide(L)'
;MLSVVLVIATTAAVGRVSLSEIKLHRIANNSLSMLNAKQALLGYALKETTIGALPCPDTDFPPDGLENLSLGQCFALVGWLPYKTLNVPPLYDASGTLFWYSVGVDFTTSTSISVAQPLTINGSRAVAAVISANQPLPGQPRTTSGIRQYLEGTNSNGDITVFEQALSDTNNDLVLAVVESDYWPVVEQFNLASLASLLSAYKDACGTYPWAANFFASTGDSVDGLFSGSFPMDSASPNDWGEGCATGIEPTQSQKDKWRSQILYSFCAPTNGDCLEVSGNGGQFADAMLVSPGTPLVGQVRTVTTLSAYFEGNNANASTPFSYLPASQHSSLYNDVTYFIDD
;
A
#
# COMPACT_ATOMS: atom_id res chain seq x y z
N MET A 1 82.74 13.45 -1.40
CA MET A 1 81.57 14.17 -1.94
C MET A 1 80.43 13.18 -2.08
N LEU A 2 79.30 13.50 -1.43
CA LEU A 2 77.89 13.19 -1.76
C LEU A 2 77.50 11.72 -2.08
N SER A 3 76.70 11.04 -1.25
CA SER A 3 75.20 11.02 -1.21
C SER A 3 74.62 10.14 -2.33
N VAL A 4 73.65 9.23 -2.16
CA VAL A 4 72.31 9.36 -1.55
C VAL A 4 71.77 7.94 -1.25
N VAL A 5 71.30 7.70 -0.02
CA VAL A 5 70.42 6.56 0.31
C VAL A 5 68.99 7.07 0.26
N LEU A 6 68.18 6.57 -0.68
CA LEU A 6 66.77 6.92 -0.82
C LEU A 6 65.93 5.93 -0.01
N VAL A 7 65.54 6.33 1.20
CA VAL A 7 64.50 5.64 1.98
C VAL A 7 63.15 6.19 1.51
N ILE A 8 62.42 5.41 0.73
CA ILE A 8 61.03 5.71 0.39
C ILE A 8 60.18 5.28 1.60
N ALA A 9 59.81 6.26 2.43
CA ALA A 9 58.82 6.06 3.48
C ALA A 9 57.41 6.17 2.86
N THR A 10 56.80 5.02 2.54
CA THR A 10 55.36 4.94 2.25
C THR A 10 54.59 5.05 3.56
N THR A 11 54.16 6.26 3.91
CA THR A 11 53.18 6.46 4.98
C THR A 11 51.78 6.18 4.43
N ALA A 12 51.29 4.96 4.65
CA ALA A 12 49.88 4.67 4.49
C ALA A 12 49.11 5.35 5.64
N ALA A 13 48.45 6.46 5.33
CA ALA A 13 47.49 7.08 6.24
C ALA A 13 46.24 6.20 6.31
N VAL A 14 46.21 5.25 7.26
CA VAL A 14 44.97 4.55 7.61
C VAL A 14 44.15 5.50 8.49
N GLY A 15 43.13 6.13 7.90
CA GLY A 15 42.17 6.93 8.64
C GLY A 15 41.51 6.10 9.74
N ARG A 16 41.45 6.63 10.96
CA ARG A 16 40.76 6.00 12.09
C ARG A 16 39.26 6.14 11.88
N VAL A 17 38.63 5.16 11.24
CA VAL A 17 37.17 5.10 11.16
C VAL A 17 36.63 4.69 12.53
N SER A 18 35.68 5.45 13.07
CA SER A 18 35.05 5.14 14.35
C SER A 18 34.06 3.97 14.22
N LEU A 19 33.97 3.11 15.24
CA LEU A 19 32.95 2.05 15.28
C LEU A 19 31.53 2.63 15.19
N SER A 20 31.31 3.83 15.73
CA SER A 20 30.03 4.53 15.63
C SER A 20 29.72 4.94 14.19
N GLU A 21 30.73 5.40 13.43
CA GLU A 21 30.56 5.77 12.03
C GLU A 21 30.23 4.54 11.17
N ILE A 22 30.87 3.40 11.43
CA ILE A 22 30.56 2.14 10.73
C ILE A 22 29.13 1.69 11.05
N LYS A 23 28.69 1.76 12.31
CA LYS A 23 27.32 1.42 12.71
C LYS A 23 26.30 2.34 12.02
N LEU A 24 26.53 3.65 12.03
CA LEU A 24 25.66 4.63 11.38
C LEU A 24 25.58 4.40 9.86
N HIS A 25 26.71 4.16 9.21
CA HIS A 25 26.73 3.90 7.77
C HIS A 25 25.96 2.62 7.39
N ARG A 26 26.08 1.55 8.21
CA ARG A 26 25.31 0.32 8.01
C ARG A 26 23.81 0.53 8.18
N ILE A 27 23.41 1.24 9.24
CA ILE A 27 22.00 1.58 9.46
C ILE A 27 21.46 2.35 8.26
N ALA A 28 22.19 3.36 7.77
CA ALA A 28 21.79 4.14 6.59
C ALA A 28 21.65 3.27 5.32
N ASN A 29 22.60 2.37 5.06
CA ASN A 29 22.53 1.45 3.92
C ASN A 29 21.37 0.47 4.03
N ASN A 30 21.12 -0.08 5.24
CA ASN A 30 19.98 -0.95 5.51
C ASN A 30 18.67 -0.19 5.26
N SER A 31 18.54 1.02 5.82
CA SER A 31 17.33 1.83 5.63
C SER A 31 17.03 2.09 4.16
N LEU A 32 18.04 2.41 3.34
CA LEU A 32 17.85 2.62 1.91
C LEU A 32 17.36 1.34 1.20
N SER A 33 17.99 0.20 1.48
CA SER A 33 17.62 -1.08 0.87
C SER A 33 16.23 -1.56 1.34
N MET A 34 15.88 -1.33 2.60
CA MET A 34 14.53 -1.61 3.13
C MET A 34 13.47 -0.69 2.52
N LEU A 35 13.79 0.57 2.23
CA LEU A 35 12.89 1.47 1.51
C LEU A 35 12.62 0.97 0.08
N ASN A 36 13.63 0.41 -0.60
CA ASN A 36 13.40 -0.23 -1.90
C ASN A 36 12.45 -1.43 -1.79
N ALA A 37 12.55 -2.22 -0.71
CA ALA A 37 11.59 -3.31 -0.44
C ALA A 37 10.18 -2.77 -0.19
N LYS A 38 10.01 -1.71 0.62
CA LYS A 38 8.71 -1.04 0.84
C LYS A 38 8.11 -0.53 -0.47
N GLN A 39 8.92 0.08 -1.34
CA GLN A 39 8.46 0.56 -2.65
C GLN A 39 8.07 -0.61 -3.58
N ALA A 40 8.81 -1.71 -3.56
CA ALA A 40 8.48 -2.90 -4.34
C ALA A 40 7.15 -3.53 -3.90
N LEU A 41 6.92 -3.63 -2.58
CA LEU A 41 5.65 -4.08 -2.01
C LEU A 41 4.49 -3.18 -2.42
N LEU A 42 4.69 -1.85 -2.35
CA LEU A 42 3.68 -0.90 -2.79
C LEU A 42 3.39 -1.04 -4.29
N GLY A 43 4.42 -1.14 -5.14
CA GLY A 43 4.26 -1.34 -6.58
C GLY A 43 3.54 -2.64 -6.93
N TYR A 44 3.80 -3.72 -6.19
CA TYR A 44 3.07 -4.99 -6.32
C TYR A 44 1.58 -4.79 -6.03
N ALA A 45 1.24 -4.12 -4.92
CA ALA A 45 -0.15 -3.86 -4.53
C ALA A 45 -0.97 -3.07 -5.56
N LEU A 46 -0.31 -2.28 -6.43
CA LEU A 46 -0.96 -1.53 -7.50
C LEU A 46 -1.16 -2.36 -8.77
N LYS A 47 -0.29 -3.34 -9.05
CA LYS A 47 -0.30 -4.11 -10.30
C LYS A 47 -1.16 -5.36 -10.21
N GLU A 48 -1.35 -5.89 -9.01
CA GLU A 48 -2.02 -7.16 -8.84
C GLU A 48 -3.45 -7.17 -9.35
N THR A 49 -3.89 -8.37 -9.74
CA THR A 49 -5.30 -8.61 -10.05
C THR A 49 -6.17 -8.13 -8.89
N THR A 50 -5.71 -8.32 -7.65
CA THR A 50 -6.38 -7.89 -6.43
C THR A 50 -5.73 -6.65 -5.86
N ILE A 51 -6.21 -5.45 -6.25
CA ILE A 51 -5.66 -4.15 -5.81
C ILE A 51 -5.54 -4.11 -4.29
N GLY A 52 -4.38 -3.67 -3.79
CA GLY A 52 -4.09 -3.57 -2.37
C GLY A 52 -3.69 -4.89 -1.70
N ALA A 53 -3.50 -5.98 -2.45
CA ALA A 53 -2.91 -7.22 -1.93
C ALA A 53 -1.37 -7.20 -2.02
N LEU A 54 -0.73 -7.91 -1.11
CA LEU A 54 0.70 -8.12 -1.00
C LEU A 54 1.03 -9.60 -1.16
N PRO A 55 2.26 -9.93 -1.63
CA PRO A 55 2.64 -11.31 -1.87
C PRO A 55 2.82 -12.05 -0.55
N CYS A 56 2.72 -13.38 -0.62
CA CYS A 56 3.10 -14.23 0.49
C CYS A 56 4.65 -14.27 0.64
N PRO A 57 5.19 -14.47 1.84
CA PRO A 57 6.62 -14.66 2.03
C PRO A 57 7.18 -15.87 1.29
N ASP A 58 8.47 -15.80 0.95
CA ASP A 58 9.30 -16.94 0.55
C ASP A 58 9.72 -17.69 1.82
N THR A 59 9.46 -18.98 1.88
CA THR A 59 9.73 -19.87 3.02
C THR A 59 10.73 -20.97 2.70
N ASP A 60 11.29 -20.95 1.49
CA ASP A 60 12.30 -21.90 1.03
C ASP A 60 13.65 -21.68 1.75
N PHE A 61 14.47 -22.73 1.76
CA PHE A 61 15.82 -22.66 2.30
C PHE A 61 16.81 -23.47 1.45
N PRO A 62 17.74 -22.81 0.73
CA PRO A 62 17.89 -21.35 0.60
C PRO A 62 16.68 -20.69 -0.10
N PRO A 63 16.42 -19.38 0.11
CA PRO A 63 15.29 -18.68 -0.49
C PRO A 63 15.46 -18.61 -2.01
N ASP A 64 14.41 -18.93 -2.76
CA ASP A 64 14.45 -18.93 -4.23
C ASP A 64 13.93 -17.60 -4.83
N GLY A 65 13.38 -16.73 -3.99
CA GLY A 65 12.83 -15.42 -4.29
C GLY A 65 11.36 -15.42 -4.68
N LEU A 66 10.67 -16.56 -4.66
CA LEU A 66 9.26 -16.69 -5.01
C LEU A 66 8.39 -16.83 -3.75
N GLU A 67 7.21 -16.25 -3.79
CA GLU A 67 6.21 -16.48 -2.74
C GLU A 67 5.79 -17.96 -2.67
N ASN A 68 5.56 -18.47 -1.45
CA ASN A 68 5.03 -19.81 -1.30
C ASN A 68 3.54 -19.80 -0.92
N LEU A 69 2.75 -20.50 -1.72
CA LEU A 69 1.32 -20.70 -1.53
C LEU A 69 1.01 -22.15 -1.18
N SER A 70 -0.03 -22.37 -0.38
CA SER A 70 -0.67 -23.64 -0.11
C SER A 70 -2.16 -23.49 -0.35
N LEU A 71 -2.72 -24.22 -1.33
CA LEU A 71 -4.13 -24.14 -1.72
C LEU A 71 -4.61 -22.71 -2.04
N GLY A 72 -3.73 -21.88 -2.64
CA GLY A 72 -4.03 -20.49 -2.96
C GLY A 72 -3.96 -19.54 -1.76
N GLN A 73 -3.49 -20.00 -0.60
CA GLN A 73 -3.24 -19.20 0.60
C GLN A 73 -1.76 -19.09 0.91
N CYS A 74 -1.34 -18.06 1.65
CA CYS A 74 0.05 -18.00 2.11
C CYS A 74 0.43 -19.24 2.92
N PHE A 75 1.54 -19.89 2.57
CA PHE A 75 2.05 -21.01 3.36
C PHE A 75 2.45 -20.57 4.78
N ALA A 76 3.00 -19.36 4.91
CA ALA A 76 3.25 -18.69 6.18
C ALA A 76 3.06 -17.17 6.02
N LEU A 77 2.90 -16.44 7.13
CA LEU A 77 2.84 -14.95 7.12
C LEU A 77 4.16 -14.29 7.50
N VAL A 78 5.21 -15.08 7.70
CA VAL A 78 6.58 -14.61 7.89
C VAL A 78 7.55 -15.52 7.14
N GLY A 79 8.55 -14.92 6.52
CA GLY A 79 9.58 -15.60 5.74
C GLY A 79 10.57 -14.59 5.17
N TRP A 80 11.20 -14.94 4.07
CA TRP A 80 12.05 -14.05 3.29
C TRP A 80 11.22 -13.16 2.36
N LEU A 81 11.76 -12.00 2.03
CA LEU A 81 11.18 -11.10 1.03
C LEU A 81 11.20 -11.79 -0.34
N PRO A 82 10.03 -11.99 -1.00
CA PRO A 82 9.93 -12.73 -2.26
C PRO A 82 10.34 -11.84 -3.44
N TYR A 83 11.64 -11.54 -3.55
CA TYR A 83 12.16 -10.50 -4.47
C TYR A 83 11.87 -10.77 -5.96
N LYS A 84 11.79 -12.04 -6.40
CA LYS A 84 11.40 -12.37 -7.78
C LYS A 84 9.91 -12.14 -8.00
N THR A 85 9.05 -12.52 -7.05
CA THR A 85 7.61 -12.19 -7.10
C THR A 85 7.39 -10.68 -7.16
N LEU A 86 8.18 -9.92 -6.40
CA LEU A 86 8.19 -8.45 -6.43
C LEU A 86 8.85 -7.85 -7.68
N ASN A 87 9.40 -8.67 -8.58
CA ASN A 87 10.10 -8.25 -9.79
C ASN A 87 11.23 -7.22 -9.52
N VAL A 88 12.02 -7.46 -8.47
CA VAL A 88 13.21 -6.68 -8.13
C VAL A 88 14.44 -7.58 -7.97
N PRO A 89 15.67 -7.05 -8.11
CA PRO A 89 16.87 -7.77 -7.72
C PRO A 89 16.82 -8.17 -6.23
N PRO A 90 17.54 -9.24 -5.82
CA PRO A 90 17.61 -9.61 -4.42
C PRO A 90 18.09 -8.44 -3.56
N LEU A 91 17.34 -8.13 -2.50
CA LEU A 91 17.63 -7.03 -1.58
C LEU A 91 18.26 -7.58 -0.30
N TYR A 92 19.50 -7.18 -0.06
CA TYR A 92 20.27 -7.59 1.11
C TYR A 92 20.41 -6.43 2.09
N ASP A 93 20.58 -6.80 3.36
CA ASP A 93 21.13 -5.89 4.35
C ASP A 93 22.65 -5.80 4.28
N ALA A 94 23.25 -4.91 5.08
CA ALA A 94 24.69 -4.68 5.15
C ALA A 94 25.49 -5.86 5.72
N SER A 95 24.83 -6.94 6.19
CA SER A 95 25.46 -8.21 6.54
C SER A 95 25.48 -9.21 5.37
N GLY A 96 24.79 -8.91 4.27
CA GLY A 96 24.61 -9.83 3.15
C GLY A 96 23.45 -10.81 3.34
N THR A 97 22.56 -10.56 4.31
CA THR A 97 21.38 -11.39 4.55
C THR A 97 20.18 -10.80 3.78
N LEU A 98 19.35 -11.64 3.15
CA LEU A 98 18.09 -11.19 2.57
C LEU A 98 17.17 -10.64 3.66
N PHE A 99 16.30 -9.70 3.31
CA PHE A 99 15.32 -9.23 4.28
C PHE A 99 14.32 -10.32 4.66
N TRP A 100 14.03 -10.40 5.95
CA TRP A 100 12.82 -11.03 6.45
C TRP A 100 11.62 -10.14 6.12
N TYR A 101 10.49 -10.78 5.90
CA TYR A 101 9.25 -10.16 5.49
C TYR A 101 8.09 -10.81 6.23
N SER A 102 7.22 -9.98 6.79
CA SER A 102 5.94 -10.42 7.34
C SER A 102 4.82 -9.59 6.72
N VAL A 103 3.69 -10.25 6.47
CA VAL A 103 2.50 -9.64 5.87
C VAL A 103 1.30 -9.80 6.78
N GLY A 104 0.52 -8.74 6.92
CA GLY A 104 -0.77 -8.81 7.59
C GLY A 104 -1.72 -9.70 6.79
N VAL A 105 -2.38 -10.63 7.46
CA VAL A 105 -3.30 -11.61 6.86
C VAL A 105 -4.37 -10.96 5.95
N ASP A 106 -4.91 -9.81 6.36
CA ASP A 106 -5.94 -9.04 5.65
C ASP A 106 -5.42 -8.44 4.33
N PHE A 107 -4.11 -8.42 4.13
CA PHE A 107 -3.43 -7.85 2.97
C PHE A 107 -2.88 -8.91 2.03
N THR A 108 -3.12 -10.19 2.27
CA THR A 108 -2.62 -11.24 1.39
C THR A 108 -3.45 -11.35 0.11
N THR A 109 -2.85 -11.86 -0.97
CA THR A 109 -3.54 -12.20 -2.23
C THR A 109 -4.57 -13.30 -2.08
N SER A 110 -4.62 -13.95 -0.91
CA SER A 110 -5.51 -15.06 -0.61
C SER A 110 -6.79 -14.61 0.07
N THR A 111 -7.88 -14.56 -0.69
CA THR A 111 -9.23 -14.32 -0.18
C THR A 111 -9.67 -15.49 0.70
N SER A 112 -9.43 -15.41 2.02
CA SER A 112 -10.28 -15.91 3.11
C SER A 112 -9.42 -16.22 4.35
N ILE A 113 -9.29 -15.28 5.30
CA ILE A 113 -9.19 -15.65 6.72
C ILE A 113 -9.98 -14.64 7.56
N SER A 114 -11.04 -15.15 8.18
CA SER A 114 -11.81 -14.50 9.22
C SER A 114 -10.95 -14.25 10.47
N VAL A 115 -10.92 -12.99 10.93
CA VAL A 115 -10.54 -12.56 12.29
C VAL A 115 -9.17 -13.06 12.79
N ALA A 116 -8.13 -12.94 11.98
CA ALA A 116 -6.76 -13.05 12.50
C ALA A 116 -6.34 -11.70 13.13
N GLN A 117 -5.51 -11.76 14.18
CA GLN A 117 -5.03 -10.54 14.84
C GLN A 117 -4.26 -9.68 13.83
N PRO A 118 -4.44 -8.35 13.83
CA PRO A 118 -3.72 -7.48 12.91
C PRO A 118 -2.22 -7.56 13.20
N LEU A 119 -1.40 -7.49 12.15
CA LEU A 119 0.03 -7.28 12.30
C LEU A 119 0.27 -5.92 12.98
N THR A 120 1.09 -5.91 14.02
CA THR A 120 1.48 -4.69 14.74
C THR A 120 2.98 -4.55 14.84
N ILE A 121 3.45 -3.30 14.77
CA ILE A 121 4.85 -2.92 14.98
C ILE A 121 4.86 -1.85 16.07
N ASN A 122 5.51 -2.13 17.20
CA ASN A 122 5.43 -1.31 18.43
C ASN A 122 3.97 -1.01 18.84
N GLY A 123 3.05 -1.97 18.68
CA GLY A 123 1.63 -1.83 19.00
C GLY A 123 0.80 -1.00 17.99
N SER A 124 1.40 -0.47 16.93
CA SER A 124 0.68 0.20 15.84
C SER A 124 0.38 -0.76 14.70
N ARG A 125 -0.81 -0.69 14.10
CA ARG A 125 -1.19 -1.56 12.96
C ARG A 125 -0.26 -1.35 11.77
N ALA A 126 0.11 -2.45 11.13
CA ALA A 126 0.93 -2.46 9.93
C ALA A 126 0.35 -3.41 8.88
N VAL A 127 0.58 -3.07 7.63
CA VAL A 127 0.27 -3.89 6.44
C VAL A 127 1.32 -4.98 6.28
N ALA A 128 2.58 -4.62 6.49
CA ALA A 128 3.73 -5.51 6.40
C ALA A 128 4.90 -5.01 7.25
N ALA A 129 5.84 -5.93 7.55
CA ALA A 129 7.13 -5.64 8.14
C ALA A 129 8.24 -6.09 7.18
N VAL A 130 9.19 -5.21 6.89
CA VAL A 130 10.48 -5.59 6.29
C VAL A 130 11.53 -5.55 7.39
N ILE A 131 12.27 -6.64 7.58
CA ILE A 131 13.13 -6.82 8.74
C ILE A 131 14.54 -7.17 8.29
N SER A 132 15.52 -6.39 8.74
CA SER A 132 16.93 -6.69 8.62
C SER A 132 17.41 -7.36 9.89
N ALA A 133 17.90 -8.60 9.76
CA ALA A 133 18.55 -9.35 10.84
C ALA A 133 19.94 -8.78 11.20
N ASN A 134 20.48 -7.87 10.39
CA ASN A 134 21.76 -7.20 10.63
C ASN A 134 22.91 -8.20 10.85
N GLN A 135 24.01 -7.77 11.47
CA GLN A 135 25.16 -8.64 11.75
C GLN A 135 24.79 -9.72 12.78
N PRO A 136 25.20 -10.99 12.57
CA PRO A 136 24.94 -12.06 13.54
C PRO A 136 25.50 -11.71 14.92
N LEU A 137 24.68 -11.84 15.96
CA LEU A 137 25.11 -11.77 17.34
C LEU A 137 25.83 -13.06 17.77
N PRO A 138 26.65 -13.04 18.83
CA PRO A 138 27.31 -14.24 19.34
C PRO A 138 26.31 -15.37 19.59
N GLY A 139 26.51 -16.52 18.93
CA GLY A 139 25.64 -17.69 19.07
C GLY A 139 24.52 -17.80 18.05
N GLN A 140 24.40 -16.88 17.08
CA GLN A 140 23.45 -17.01 15.97
C GLN A 140 24.08 -17.75 14.77
N PRO A 141 23.62 -18.98 14.45
CA PRO A 141 24.27 -19.82 13.44
C PRO A 141 23.84 -19.53 12.00
N ARG A 142 22.60 -19.05 11.76
CA ARG A 142 22.02 -18.77 10.43
C ARG A 142 22.19 -19.90 9.41
N THR A 143 21.79 -21.12 9.80
CA THR A 143 21.97 -22.35 9.00
C THR A 143 20.68 -22.99 8.51
N THR A 144 19.52 -22.46 8.90
CA THR A 144 18.18 -22.93 8.48
C THR A 144 17.27 -21.73 8.17
N SER A 145 16.00 -21.96 7.82
CA SER A 145 14.97 -20.91 7.70
C SER A 145 14.26 -20.59 9.03
N GLY A 146 14.85 -20.96 10.19
CA GLY A 146 14.26 -20.62 11.48
C GLY A 146 14.45 -19.15 11.85
N ILE A 147 13.37 -18.40 12.04
CA ILE A 147 13.39 -16.96 12.41
C ILE A 147 14.30 -16.67 13.62
N ARG A 148 14.32 -17.57 14.61
CA ARG A 148 15.18 -17.51 15.82
C ARG A 148 16.68 -17.56 15.55
N GLN A 149 17.10 -17.99 14.36
CA GLN A 149 18.51 -18.01 13.98
C GLN A 149 18.98 -16.67 13.44
N TYR A 150 18.06 -15.76 13.12
CA TYR A 150 18.36 -14.48 12.48
C TYR A 150 17.96 -13.29 13.34
N LEU A 151 16.75 -13.31 13.89
CA LEU A 151 16.16 -12.20 14.64
C LEU A 151 16.36 -12.38 16.15
N GLU A 152 16.07 -11.33 16.92
CA GLU A 152 16.21 -11.30 18.38
C GLU A 152 14.97 -10.82 19.13
N GLY A 153 14.99 -10.96 20.46
CA GLY A 153 13.96 -10.45 21.35
C GLY A 153 12.55 -10.88 20.92
N THR A 154 11.61 -9.93 20.94
CA THR A 154 10.23 -10.12 20.52
C THR A 154 10.14 -10.60 19.06
N ASN A 155 10.96 -10.06 18.15
CA ASN A 155 10.96 -10.41 16.72
C ASN A 155 11.32 -11.88 16.44
N SER A 156 11.93 -12.57 17.42
CA SER A 156 12.33 -13.96 17.32
C SER A 156 11.41 -14.93 18.05
N ASN A 157 10.40 -14.43 18.79
CA ASN A 157 9.64 -15.24 19.75
C ASN A 157 8.64 -16.23 19.09
N GLY A 158 8.47 -16.18 17.77
CA GLY A 158 7.54 -17.02 17.00
C GLY A 158 6.12 -16.45 16.87
N ASP A 159 5.84 -15.30 17.50
CA ASP A 159 4.66 -14.50 17.24
C ASP A 159 4.86 -13.74 15.92
N ILE A 160 4.02 -14.06 14.94
CA ILE A 160 4.07 -13.47 13.59
C ILE A 160 3.19 -12.23 13.46
N THR A 161 2.54 -11.82 14.55
CA THR A 161 1.59 -10.70 14.59
C THR A 161 2.15 -9.48 15.32
N VAL A 162 3.29 -9.61 16.01
CA VAL A 162 3.90 -8.54 16.79
C VAL A 162 5.41 -8.46 16.50
N PHE A 163 5.84 -7.29 16.03
CA PHE A 163 7.25 -6.94 15.90
C PHE A 163 7.56 -5.63 16.63
N GLU A 164 8.83 -5.41 16.95
CA GLU A 164 9.29 -4.25 17.71
C GLU A 164 10.56 -3.65 17.10
N GLN A 165 10.68 -2.32 17.19
CA GLN A 165 11.88 -1.57 16.81
C GLN A 165 12.77 -1.31 18.04
N ALA A 166 12.98 -2.33 18.87
CA ALA A 166 13.74 -2.23 20.11
C ALA A 166 15.22 -2.57 19.86
N LEU A 167 16.10 -1.56 19.85
CA LEU A 167 17.54 -1.77 19.69
C LEU A 167 18.27 -1.84 21.04
N SER A 168 19.13 -2.84 21.19
CA SER A 168 20.01 -3.04 22.35
C SER A 168 21.27 -3.82 21.96
N ASP A 169 22.17 -4.07 22.91
CA ASP A 169 23.36 -4.91 22.65
C ASP A 169 23.00 -6.38 22.33
N THR A 170 21.77 -6.81 22.64
CA THR A 170 21.26 -8.16 22.38
C THR A 170 20.07 -8.19 21.41
N ASN A 171 19.73 -7.05 20.78
CA ASN A 171 18.70 -6.94 19.76
C ASN A 171 19.13 -5.88 18.75
N ASN A 172 19.54 -6.31 17.56
CA ASN A 172 20.06 -5.43 16.52
C ASN A 172 19.22 -5.44 15.23
N ASP A 173 18.05 -6.07 15.28
CA ASP A 173 17.05 -6.08 14.23
C ASP A 173 16.62 -4.66 13.85
N LEU A 174 16.65 -4.34 12.55
CA LEU A 174 15.99 -3.16 12.04
C LEU A 174 14.65 -3.58 11.43
N VAL A 175 13.55 -3.02 11.94
CA VAL A 175 12.20 -3.28 11.42
C VAL A 175 11.70 -2.02 10.72
N LEU A 176 11.35 -2.12 9.44
CA LEU A 176 10.66 -1.09 8.68
C LEU A 176 9.18 -1.47 8.55
N ALA A 177 8.32 -0.65 9.16
CA ALA A 177 6.88 -0.79 9.04
C ALA A 177 6.36 -0.27 7.69
N VAL A 178 5.52 -1.06 7.03
CA VAL A 178 4.60 -0.58 6.02
C VAL A 178 3.29 -0.29 6.75
N VAL A 179 3.08 0.94 7.16
CA VAL A 179 1.92 1.35 7.96
C VAL A 179 0.71 1.63 7.05
N GLU A 180 -0.49 1.37 7.57
CA GLU A 180 -1.75 1.54 6.82
C GLU A 180 -1.93 2.99 6.32
N SER A 181 -1.53 3.99 7.11
CA SER A 181 -1.65 5.41 6.76
C SER A 181 -0.81 5.84 5.56
N ASP A 182 0.28 5.13 5.27
CA ASP A 182 1.13 5.41 4.10
C ASP A 182 0.70 4.58 2.88
N TYR A 183 0.10 3.41 3.15
CA TYR A 183 -0.20 2.40 2.15
C TYR A 183 -1.52 2.69 1.44
N TRP A 184 -2.61 2.84 2.19
CA TRP A 184 -3.95 2.95 1.63
C TRP A 184 -4.15 4.18 0.76
N PRO A 185 -3.68 5.39 1.13
CA PRO A 185 -3.89 6.55 0.27
C PRO A 185 -3.31 6.37 -1.13
N VAL A 186 -2.19 5.65 -1.28
CA VAL A 186 -1.59 5.38 -2.59
C VAL A 186 -2.39 4.34 -3.37
N VAL A 187 -2.81 3.26 -2.71
CA VAL A 187 -3.63 2.20 -3.32
C VAL A 187 -4.99 2.73 -3.79
N GLU A 188 -5.63 3.53 -2.94
CA GLU A 188 -6.89 4.20 -3.24
C GLU A 188 -6.73 5.17 -4.40
N GLN A 189 -5.72 6.04 -4.36
CA GLN A 189 -5.46 6.98 -5.46
C GLN A 189 -5.28 6.26 -6.80
N PHE A 190 -4.56 5.13 -6.80
CA PHE A 190 -4.39 4.31 -8.00
C PHE A 190 -5.72 3.73 -8.49
N ASN A 191 -6.52 3.16 -7.58
CA ASN A 191 -7.83 2.62 -7.95
C ASN A 191 -8.77 3.70 -8.48
N LEU A 192 -8.82 4.87 -7.82
CA LEU A 192 -9.62 6.01 -8.28
C LEU A 192 -9.16 6.50 -9.65
N ALA A 193 -7.85 6.56 -9.91
CA ALA A 193 -7.32 6.92 -11.23
C ALA A 193 -7.72 5.91 -12.32
N SER A 194 -7.72 4.62 -11.99
CA SER A 194 -8.18 3.55 -12.89
C SER A 194 -9.68 3.68 -13.20
N LEU A 195 -10.51 3.94 -12.18
CA LEU A 195 -11.95 4.15 -12.35
C LEU A 195 -12.26 5.46 -13.09
N ALA A 196 -11.48 6.50 -12.87
CA ALA A 196 -11.58 7.76 -13.61
C ALA A 196 -11.29 7.54 -15.10
N SER A 197 -10.24 6.80 -15.44
CA SER A 197 -9.94 6.43 -16.83
C SER A 197 -11.08 5.64 -17.48
N LEU A 198 -11.75 4.76 -16.72
CA LEU A 198 -12.92 4.03 -17.17
C LEU A 198 -14.11 4.96 -17.45
N LEU A 199 -14.37 5.92 -16.55
CA LEU A 199 -15.43 6.92 -16.73
C LEU A 199 -15.17 7.84 -17.91
N SER A 200 -13.94 8.29 -18.11
CA SER A 200 -13.54 9.08 -19.29
C SER A 200 -13.77 8.28 -20.57
N ALA A 201 -13.32 7.02 -20.63
CA ALA A 201 -13.55 6.15 -21.79
C ALA A 201 -15.05 5.94 -22.06
N TYR A 202 -15.85 5.76 -21.00
CA TYR A 202 -17.31 5.64 -21.14
C TYR A 202 -17.93 6.94 -21.67
N LYS A 203 -17.57 8.10 -21.11
CA LYS A 203 -18.06 9.41 -21.57
C LYS A 203 -17.67 9.66 -23.03
N ASP A 204 -16.43 9.37 -23.42
CA ASP A 204 -15.95 9.55 -24.79
C ASP A 204 -16.74 8.68 -25.78
N ALA A 205 -17.05 7.44 -25.40
CA ALA A 205 -17.75 6.51 -26.27
C ALA A 205 -19.28 6.73 -26.30
N CYS A 206 -19.87 7.06 -25.15
CA CYS A 206 -21.32 7.11 -24.94
C CYS A 206 -21.90 8.54 -24.86
N GLY A 207 -21.05 9.57 -24.82
CA GLY A 207 -21.42 10.98 -24.76
C GLY A 207 -21.93 11.46 -23.39
N THR A 208 -21.93 10.61 -22.37
CA THR A 208 -22.35 10.93 -21.00
C THR A 208 -21.63 10.01 -20.03
N TYR A 209 -21.47 10.43 -18.78
CA TYR A 209 -21.14 9.51 -17.71
C TYR A 209 -22.33 8.61 -17.36
N PRO A 210 -22.09 7.41 -16.79
CA PRO A 210 -23.18 6.55 -16.32
C PRO A 210 -23.77 7.11 -15.02
N TRP A 211 -25.05 6.79 -14.79
CA TRP A 211 -25.72 7.11 -13.52
C TRP A 211 -25.03 6.44 -12.33
N ALA A 212 -24.99 7.11 -11.19
CA ALA A 212 -24.45 6.54 -9.97
C ALA A 212 -25.32 5.39 -9.45
N ALA A 213 -24.73 4.50 -8.67
CA ALA A 213 -25.46 3.50 -7.89
C ALA A 213 -25.89 4.07 -6.53
N ASN A 214 -26.82 3.41 -5.85
CA ASN A 214 -27.16 3.79 -4.48
C ASN A 214 -26.04 3.36 -3.51
N PHE A 215 -25.42 4.32 -2.81
CA PHE A 215 -24.28 4.06 -1.93
C PHE A 215 -24.56 3.03 -0.84
N PHE A 216 -25.81 2.93 -0.37
CA PHE A 216 -26.21 1.99 0.69
C PHE A 216 -26.90 0.73 0.18
N ALA A 217 -27.03 0.58 -1.14
CA ALA A 217 -27.55 -0.66 -1.71
C ALA A 217 -26.53 -1.79 -1.61
N SER A 218 -27.02 -3.02 -1.58
CA SER A 218 -26.17 -4.22 -1.64
C SER A 218 -25.65 -4.49 -3.05
N THR A 219 -26.19 -3.83 -4.07
CA THR A 219 -25.75 -3.94 -5.45
C THR A 219 -25.09 -2.64 -5.90
N GLY A 220 -24.11 -2.75 -6.80
CA GLY A 220 -23.48 -1.63 -7.49
C GLY A 220 -24.21 -1.25 -8.77
N ASP A 221 -25.53 -1.43 -8.82
CA ASP A 221 -26.32 -1.16 -10.02
C ASP A 221 -26.61 0.33 -10.15
N SER A 222 -26.36 0.87 -11.34
CA SER A 222 -26.72 2.26 -11.65
C SER A 222 -28.22 2.52 -11.44
N VAL A 223 -28.54 3.73 -10.96
CA VAL A 223 -29.92 4.17 -10.71
C VAL A 223 -30.22 5.38 -11.59
N ASP A 224 -31.14 5.22 -12.53
CA ASP A 224 -31.52 6.28 -13.48
C ASP A 224 -31.82 7.61 -12.78
N GLY A 225 -31.16 8.67 -13.26
CA GLY A 225 -31.31 10.03 -12.73
C GLY A 225 -30.51 10.31 -11.45
N LEU A 226 -29.75 9.35 -10.92
CA LEU A 226 -28.91 9.55 -9.74
C LEU A 226 -27.54 10.10 -10.13
N PHE A 227 -27.32 11.39 -9.85
CA PHE A 227 -26.07 12.09 -10.17
C PHE A 227 -24.95 11.89 -9.13
N SER A 228 -25.29 11.40 -7.94
CA SER A 228 -24.35 11.25 -6.82
C SER A 228 -24.74 10.04 -5.96
N GLY A 229 -23.78 9.16 -5.72
CA GLY A 229 -24.00 7.87 -5.06
C GLY A 229 -22.73 7.02 -5.03
N SER A 230 -22.82 5.70 -5.03
CA SER A 230 -21.65 4.85 -5.24
C SER A 230 -21.26 4.78 -6.72
N PHE A 231 -20.00 4.46 -6.98
CA PHE A 231 -19.58 4.07 -8.32
C PHE A 231 -20.43 2.87 -8.80
N PRO A 232 -21.04 2.93 -10.00
CA PRO A 232 -21.90 1.87 -10.51
C PRO A 232 -21.06 0.66 -10.95
N MET A 233 -20.65 -0.20 -10.02
CA MET A 233 -19.72 -1.31 -10.28
C MET A 233 -20.33 -2.52 -10.98
N ASP A 234 -21.64 -2.75 -10.84
CA ASP A 234 -22.29 -3.96 -11.34
C ASP A 234 -23.00 -3.74 -12.68
N SER A 235 -23.63 -2.56 -12.88
CA SER A 235 -24.27 -2.18 -14.15
C SER A 235 -24.19 -0.67 -14.39
N ALA A 236 -24.22 -0.25 -15.65
CA ALA A 236 -24.26 1.14 -16.08
C ALA A 236 -25.51 1.46 -16.91
N SER A 237 -25.96 2.71 -16.82
CA SER A 237 -27.06 3.26 -17.61
C SER A 237 -26.66 4.67 -18.04
N PRO A 238 -26.90 5.09 -19.30
CA PRO A 238 -27.87 4.52 -20.26
C PRO A 238 -27.40 3.33 -21.10
N ASN A 239 -26.10 3.03 -21.14
CA ASN A 239 -25.56 1.84 -21.78
C ASN A 239 -24.82 1.00 -20.74
N ASP A 240 -25.10 -0.30 -20.69
CA ASP A 240 -24.47 -1.16 -19.70
C ASP A 240 -22.99 -1.37 -19.98
N TRP A 241 -22.24 -1.73 -18.95
CA TRP A 241 -20.81 -2.01 -19.05
C TRP A 241 -20.56 -3.12 -20.06
N GLY A 242 -19.58 -2.92 -20.94
CA GLY A 242 -19.25 -3.89 -21.98
C GLY A 242 -20.26 -3.99 -23.13
N GLU A 243 -21.34 -3.21 -23.12
CA GLU A 243 -22.40 -3.27 -24.14
C GLU A 243 -22.55 -1.96 -24.92
N GLY A 244 -23.10 -2.04 -26.14
CA GLY A 244 -23.38 -0.86 -26.97
C GLY A 244 -22.12 0.01 -27.20
N CYS A 245 -22.24 1.31 -26.91
CA CYS A 245 -21.09 2.23 -26.97
C CYS A 245 -20.00 1.91 -25.94
N ALA A 246 -20.33 1.21 -24.85
CA ALA A 246 -19.39 0.84 -23.79
C ALA A 246 -18.74 -0.55 -24.04
N THR A 247 -18.75 -1.06 -25.27
CA THR A 247 -18.11 -2.33 -25.61
C THR A 247 -16.62 -2.33 -25.21
N GLY A 248 -16.22 -3.26 -24.34
CA GLY A 248 -14.85 -3.36 -23.81
C GLY A 248 -14.52 -2.38 -22.69
N ILE A 249 -15.51 -1.66 -22.16
CA ILE A 249 -15.39 -0.70 -21.06
C ILE A 249 -16.18 -1.27 -19.87
N GLU A 250 -15.49 -1.87 -18.90
CA GLU A 250 -16.11 -2.38 -17.69
C GLU A 250 -15.15 -2.39 -16.48
N PRO A 251 -15.66 -2.28 -15.24
CA PRO A 251 -14.85 -2.49 -14.04
C PRO A 251 -14.34 -3.94 -13.95
N THR A 252 -13.12 -4.12 -13.44
CA THR A 252 -12.56 -5.47 -13.23
C THR A 252 -13.28 -6.20 -12.09
N GLN A 253 -13.23 -7.54 -12.09
CA GLN A 253 -13.84 -8.34 -11.02
C GLN A 253 -13.31 -7.99 -9.63
N SER A 254 -12.01 -7.72 -9.52
CA SER A 254 -11.37 -7.30 -8.28
C SER A 254 -11.86 -5.95 -7.77
N GLN A 255 -12.11 -5.00 -8.68
CA GLN A 255 -12.75 -3.74 -8.33
C GLN A 255 -14.16 -3.97 -7.77
N LYS A 256 -14.93 -4.88 -8.38
CA LYS A 256 -16.26 -5.28 -7.89
C LYS A 256 -16.18 -5.94 -6.51
N ASP A 257 -15.24 -6.85 -6.28
CA ASP A 257 -15.16 -7.61 -5.03
C ASP A 257 -14.72 -6.76 -3.82
N LYS A 258 -13.82 -5.79 -4.04
CA LYS A 258 -13.25 -4.97 -2.95
C LYS A 258 -13.88 -3.59 -2.79
N TRP A 259 -14.36 -2.98 -3.87
CA TRP A 259 -14.65 -1.53 -3.90
C TRP A 259 -16.12 -1.18 -4.20
N ARG A 260 -17.00 -2.17 -4.45
CA ARG A 260 -18.42 -1.99 -4.84
C ARG A 260 -19.21 -0.95 -4.06
N SER A 261 -18.96 -0.83 -2.76
CA SER A 261 -19.72 0.05 -1.87
C SER A 261 -18.84 1.02 -1.08
N GLN A 262 -17.64 1.32 -1.58
CA GLN A 262 -16.70 2.21 -0.89
C GLN A 262 -16.48 3.51 -1.65
N ILE A 263 -16.63 3.53 -2.97
CA ILE A 263 -16.31 4.71 -3.78
C ILE A 263 -17.53 5.59 -3.96
N LEU A 264 -17.50 6.79 -3.39
CA LEU A 264 -18.46 7.85 -3.70
C LEU A 264 -18.14 8.39 -5.09
N TYR A 265 -19.17 8.53 -5.90
CA TYR A 265 -19.11 8.99 -7.27
C TYR A 265 -20.18 10.06 -7.48
N SER A 266 -19.76 11.20 -8.03
CA SER A 266 -20.64 12.29 -8.39
C SER A 266 -20.24 12.83 -9.75
N PHE A 267 -21.20 13.26 -10.56
CA PHE A 267 -20.90 13.82 -11.88
C PHE A 267 -21.89 14.89 -12.27
N CYS A 268 -21.49 15.68 -13.27
CA CYS A 268 -22.28 16.74 -13.82
C CYS A 268 -23.35 16.26 -14.79
N ALA A 269 -24.51 16.91 -14.76
CA ALA A 269 -25.51 16.68 -15.78
C ALA A 269 -24.92 17.02 -17.17
N PRO A 270 -25.31 16.31 -18.25
CA PRO A 270 -24.74 16.51 -19.59
C PRO A 270 -24.82 17.94 -20.12
N THR A 271 -25.72 18.77 -19.57
CA THR A 271 -25.90 20.18 -19.96
C THR A 271 -25.10 21.17 -19.12
N ASN A 272 -24.46 20.73 -18.04
CA ASN A 272 -23.79 21.56 -17.04
C ASN A 272 -22.38 21.02 -16.77
N GLY A 273 -21.44 21.12 -17.72
CA GLY A 273 -20.03 20.79 -17.44
C GLY A 273 -19.45 21.67 -16.32
N ASP A 274 -18.37 21.21 -15.67
CA ASP A 274 -17.62 21.89 -14.61
C ASP A 274 -18.53 22.42 -13.47
N CYS A 275 -19.45 21.57 -13.01
CA CYS A 275 -20.45 21.92 -12.00
C CYS A 275 -20.07 21.49 -10.57
N LEU A 276 -19.01 20.69 -10.40
CA LEU A 276 -18.59 20.20 -9.08
C LEU A 276 -17.40 21.01 -8.59
N GLU A 277 -17.60 21.88 -7.60
CA GLU A 277 -16.50 22.61 -6.95
C GLU A 277 -15.62 21.66 -6.10
N VAL A 278 -14.31 21.84 -6.19
CA VAL A 278 -13.28 21.15 -5.41
C VAL A 278 -12.53 22.15 -4.56
N SER A 279 -12.71 22.02 -3.24
CA SER A 279 -12.01 22.80 -2.22
C SER A 279 -10.65 22.18 -1.88
N GLY A 280 -9.65 23.01 -1.57
CA GLY A 280 -8.31 22.57 -1.18
C GLY A 280 -7.26 22.54 -2.30
N ASN A 281 -7.68 22.62 -3.58
CA ASN A 281 -6.77 22.72 -4.73
C ASN A 281 -6.83 24.09 -5.44
N GLY A 282 -6.94 25.18 -4.69
CA GLY A 282 -7.06 26.54 -5.26
C GLY A 282 -8.44 26.88 -5.86
N GLY A 283 -9.46 26.05 -5.62
CA GLY A 283 -10.82 26.23 -6.13
C GLY A 283 -10.90 25.81 -7.59
N GLN A 284 -11.15 24.52 -7.82
CA GLN A 284 -11.32 23.93 -9.15
C GLN A 284 -12.76 23.50 -9.37
N PHE A 285 -13.15 23.37 -10.62
CA PHE A 285 -14.39 22.73 -11.01
C PHE A 285 -14.06 21.47 -11.78
N ALA A 286 -14.88 20.44 -11.59
CA ALA A 286 -14.73 19.16 -12.22
C ALA A 286 -16.06 18.68 -12.81
N ASP A 287 -15.96 17.81 -13.78
CA ASP A 287 -17.05 17.16 -14.47
C ASP A 287 -17.52 15.89 -13.74
N ALA A 288 -16.59 15.20 -13.09
CA ALA A 288 -16.88 14.07 -12.23
C ALA A 288 -15.88 13.98 -11.07
N MET A 289 -16.35 13.42 -9.96
CA MET A 289 -15.64 13.24 -8.71
C MET A 289 -15.71 11.79 -8.28
N LEU A 290 -14.59 11.28 -7.79
CA LEU A 290 -14.49 10.01 -7.08
C LEU A 290 -13.87 10.26 -5.71
N VAL A 291 -14.45 9.69 -4.66
CA VAL A 291 -13.92 9.78 -3.30
C VAL A 291 -13.86 8.38 -2.68
N SER A 292 -12.70 8.03 -2.15
CA SER A 292 -12.50 6.85 -1.29
C SER A 292 -12.41 7.30 0.16
N PRO A 293 -13.05 6.60 1.12
CA PRO A 293 -13.16 7.02 2.52
C PRO A 293 -11.90 6.75 3.38
N GLY A 294 -10.77 6.37 2.78
CA GLY A 294 -9.56 6.02 3.52
C GLY A 294 -9.70 4.73 4.34
N THR A 295 -8.88 4.59 5.38
CA THR A 295 -9.07 3.60 6.45
C THR A 295 -10.04 4.14 7.51
N PRO A 296 -10.81 3.28 8.21
CA PRO A 296 -11.66 3.77 9.29
C PRO A 296 -10.86 4.54 10.36
N LEU A 297 -11.22 5.79 10.60
CA LEU A 297 -10.61 6.61 11.64
C LEU A 297 -10.96 6.08 13.04
N VAL A 298 -10.20 6.47 14.07
CA VAL A 298 -10.44 6.01 15.45
C VAL A 298 -11.85 6.39 15.90
N GLY A 299 -12.66 5.38 16.23
CA GLY A 299 -14.06 5.56 16.65
C GLY A 299 -15.05 5.67 15.49
N GLN A 300 -14.59 5.70 14.24
CA GLN A 300 -15.46 5.62 13.07
C GLN A 300 -15.95 4.18 12.89
N VAL A 301 -17.26 4.04 12.77
CA VAL A 301 -17.92 2.77 12.43
C VAL A 301 -18.69 3.01 11.15
N ARG A 302 -18.24 2.38 10.06
CA ARG A 302 -18.92 2.45 8.76
C ARG A 302 -20.24 1.71 8.83
N THR A 303 -21.33 2.47 8.93
CA THR A 303 -22.70 1.93 8.96
C THR A 303 -23.43 2.33 7.69
N VAL A 304 -24.26 1.44 7.14
CA VAL A 304 -24.96 1.61 5.84
C VAL A 304 -26.10 2.64 5.85
N THR A 305 -26.06 3.67 6.70
CA THR A 305 -27.19 4.60 6.87
C THR A 305 -26.87 6.06 6.59
N THR A 306 -25.60 6.48 6.63
CA THR A 306 -25.20 7.88 6.42
C THR A 306 -23.81 7.98 5.81
N LEU A 307 -23.61 8.91 4.88
CA LEU A 307 -22.31 9.12 4.23
C LEU A 307 -21.24 9.63 5.19
N SER A 308 -21.64 10.41 6.20
CA SER A 308 -20.75 10.86 7.28
C SER A 308 -20.21 9.72 8.18
N ALA A 309 -20.70 8.49 8.02
CA ALA A 309 -20.10 7.32 8.65
C ALA A 309 -18.90 6.77 7.88
N TYR A 310 -18.70 7.22 6.63
CA TYR A 310 -17.64 6.81 5.73
C TYR A 310 -16.64 7.93 5.44
N PHE A 311 -17.15 9.13 5.13
CA PHE A 311 -16.34 10.24 4.63
C PHE A 311 -16.25 11.37 5.66
N GLU A 312 -15.23 12.22 5.50
CA GLU A 312 -14.97 13.37 6.35
C GLU A 312 -15.11 14.70 5.60
N GLY A 313 -15.06 15.80 6.35
CA GLY A 313 -15.14 17.15 5.78
C GLY A 313 -16.39 17.36 4.93
N ASN A 314 -16.22 17.96 3.75
CA ASN A 314 -17.35 18.21 2.86
C ASN A 314 -17.79 16.96 2.09
N ASN A 315 -16.92 15.94 1.97
CA ASN A 315 -17.22 14.71 1.24
C ASN A 315 -18.34 13.91 1.92
N ALA A 316 -18.50 14.07 3.23
CA ALA A 316 -19.60 13.51 4.03
C ALA A 316 -21.01 13.92 3.54
N ASN A 317 -21.14 14.97 2.72
CA ASN A 317 -22.42 15.48 2.24
C ASN A 317 -22.76 15.02 0.81
N ALA A 318 -21.82 14.41 0.08
CA ALA A 318 -21.95 14.07 -1.35
C ALA A 318 -22.47 15.23 -2.23
N SER A 319 -22.10 16.45 -1.87
CA SER A 319 -22.46 17.68 -2.55
C SER A 319 -21.27 18.62 -2.61
N THR A 320 -21.27 19.49 -3.62
CA THR A 320 -20.26 20.53 -3.79
C THR A 320 -20.24 21.52 -2.61
N PRO A 321 -19.06 22.04 -2.19
CA PRO A 321 -17.73 21.67 -2.68
C PRO A 321 -17.21 20.35 -2.09
N PHE A 322 -16.52 19.53 -2.88
CA PHE A 322 -15.79 18.35 -2.39
C PHE A 322 -14.45 18.76 -1.76
N SER A 323 -14.00 18.03 -0.75
CA SER A 323 -12.71 18.29 -0.09
C SER A 323 -11.60 17.48 -0.76
N TYR A 324 -10.55 18.17 -1.22
CA TYR A 324 -9.31 17.55 -1.68
C TYR A 324 -8.16 17.93 -0.74
N LEU A 325 -7.52 16.92 -0.16
CA LEU A 325 -6.26 17.06 0.56
C LEU A 325 -5.26 16.04 0.01
N PRO A 326 -4.00 16.44 -0.25
CA PRO A 326 -2.98 15.47 -0.63
C PRO A 326 -2.69 14.53 0.55
N ALA A 327 -2.26 13.30 0.27
CA ALA A 327 -1.97 12.29 1.30
C ALA A 327 -1.02 12.78 2.40
N SER A 328 -0.10 13.70 2.08
CA SER A 328 0.82 14.32 3.06
C SER A 328 0.13 15.22 4.09
N GLN A 329 -1.15 15.55 3.88
CA GLN A 329 -1.99 16.35 4.78
C GLN A 329 -3.09 15.52 5.46
N HIS A 330 -3.13 14.20 5.25
CA HIS A 330 -4.05 13.32 5.98
C HIS A 330 -3.75 13.35 7.47
N SER A 331 -4.78 13.12 8.28
CA SER A 331 -4.71 13.20 9.74
C SER A 331 -5.60 12.15 10.40
N SER A 332 -5.59 12.12 11.73
CA SER A 332 -6.53 11.29 12.51
C SER A 332 -8.00 11.70 12.38
N LEU A 333 -8.29 12.81 11.70
CA LEU A 333 -9.63 13.38 11.53
C LEU A 333 -10.07 13.46 10.07
N TYR A 334 -9.19 13.13 9.12
CA TYR A 334 -9.48 13.19 7.70
C TYR A 334 -8.49 12.33 6.94
N ASN A 335 -8.98 11.35 6.19
CA ASN A 335 -8.17 10.56 5.28
C ASN A 335 -8.86 10.16 3.97
N ASP A 336 -9.95 10.84 3.62
CA ASP A 336 -10.57 10.70 2.30
C ASP A 336 -9.58 10.99 1.16
N VAL A 337 -9.53 10.08 0.20
CA VAL A 337 -8.78 10.24 -1.05
C VAL A 337 -9.73 10.69 -2.14
N THR A 338 -9.41 11.80 -2.80
CA THR A 338 -10.28 12.41 -3.81
C THR A 338 -9.58 12.47 -5.17
N TYR A 339 -10.29 12.04 -6.21
CA TYR A 339 -9.87 12.13 -7.60
C TYR A 339 -10.96 12.87 -8.39
N PHE A 340 -10.55 13.83 -9.21
CA PHE A 340 -11.46 14.63 -10.03
C PHE A 340 -11.11 14.45 -11.52
N ILE A 341 -12.14 14.53 -12.36
CA ILE A 341 -12.04 14.43 -13.82
C ILE A 341 -12.46 15.79 -14.38
N ASP A 342 -11.53 16.42 -15.08
CA ASP A 342 -11.76 17.66 -15.83
C ASP A 342 -11.96 17.33 -17.32
N ASP A 343 -12.64 18.22 -18.06
CA ASP A 343 -12.83 18.13 -19.51
C ASP A 343 -11.53 18.38 -20.32
#